data_AF-A0A2X5P943-F1
#
_entry.id   AF-A0A2X5P943-F1
#
_cell.length_a   1.000
_cell.length_b   1.000
_cell.length_c   1.000
_cell.angle_alpha   90.00
_cell.angle_beta   90.00
_cell.angle_gamma   90.00
#
_symmetry.space_group_name_H-M   'P 1'
#
loop_
_entity.id
_entity.type
_entity.pdbx_description
1 polymer ?
#
loop_
_entity_poly.entity_id
_entity_poly.type
_entity_poly.pdbx_seq_one_letter_code
_entity_poly.pdbx_strand_id
1 'polypeptide(L)'
;MSEQRKGYQNFTQTDLGQKGALRRDETNLMWNLDPYFQTAWQLSDKWSLDAGVRLSTISFDSDDHYLANGDDSGDKRYHQWLPAASLKYAIDDSWNTYLSAGKGFETPTITELSNRPDGKSGLNLG
;
A
#
# COMPACT_ATOMS: atom_id res chain seq x y z
N MET A 1 8.36 -3.92 6.89
CA MET A 1 9.33 -4.22 5.82
C MET A 1 10.36 -3.11 5.81
N SER A 2 11.64 -3.46 5.68
CA SER A 2 12.71 -2.49 5.44
C SER A 2 13.48 -2.94 4.21
N GLU A 3 13.87 -1.99 3.37
CA GLU A 3 14.65 -2.19 2.15
C GLU A 3 15.84 -1.23 2.16
N GLN A 4 17.03 -1.75 1.88
CA GLN A 4 18.18 -0.92 1.54
C GLN A 4 18.34 -0.91 0.02
N ARG A 5 18.33 0.27 -0.60
CA ARG A 5 18.39 0.39 -2.05
C ARG A 5 19.55 1.25 -2.50
N LYS A 6 20.37 0.69 -3.36
CA LYS A 6 21.46 1.41 -4.03
C LYS A 6 21.21 1.48 -5.54
N GLY A 7 21.39 2.66 -6.10
CA GLY A 7 21.31 2.91 -7.53
C GLY A 7 22.67 3.30 -8.09
N TYR A 8 23.03 2.70 -9.23
CA TYR A 8 24.27 2.99 -9.94
C TYR A 8 23.97 3.52 -11.35
N GLN A 9 24.90 4.28 -11.92
CA GLN A 9 24.88 4.60 -13.34
C GLN A 9 25.03 3.31 -14.17
N ASN A 10 24.45 3.28 -15.37
CA ASN A 10 24.60 2.16 -16.31
C ASN A 10 25.66 2.46 -17.39
N PHE A 11 26.66 3.27 -17.05
CA PHE A 11 27.76 3.59 -17.94
C PHE A 11 29.02 3.96 -17.16
N THR A 12 30.18 3.85 -17.79
CA THR A 12 31.49 4.26 -17.29
C THR A 12 32.15 5.19 -18.30
N GLN A 13 32.20 6.50 -18.04
CA GLN A 13 32.73 7.57 -18.92
C GLN A 13 32.28 7.50 -20.41
N THR A 14 32.74 6.52 -21.17
CA THR A 14 32.44 6.25 -22.59
C THR A 14 31.62 4.98 -22.85
N ASP A 15 31.61 4.00 -21.94
CA ASP A 15 31.02 2.68 -22.20
C ASP A 15 29.63 2.54 -21.56
N LEU A 16 28.61 2.21 -22.36
CA LEU A 16 27.25 1.94 -21.89
C LEU A 16 27.09 0.46 -21.48
N GLY A 17 26.20 0.18 -20.52
CA GLY A 17 25.89 -1.18 -20.05
C GLY A 17 26.82 -1.69 -18.95
N GLN A 18 27.74 -0.87 -18.47
CA GLN A 18 28.61 -1.18 -17.34
C GLN A 18 28.14 -0.46 -16.07
N LYS A 19 28.27 -1.10 -14.92
CA LYS A 19 27.94 -0.50 -13.61
C LYS A 19 28.92 0.64 -13.31
N GLY A 20 28.41 1.87 -13.30
CA GLY A 20 29.15 3.10 -13.04
C GLY A 20 29.06 3.59 -11.60
N ALA A 21 29.22 4.90 -11.41
CA ALA A 21 29.22 5.54 -10.10
C ALA A 21 27.89 5.36 -9.36
N LEU A 22 27.97 5.36 -8.02
CA LEU A 22 26.80 5.41 -7.14
C LEU A 22 26.05 6.73 -7.39
N ARG A 23 24.72 6.65 -7.49
CA ARG A 23 23.84 7.80 -7.72
C ARG A 23 22.61 7.83 -6.81
N ARG A 24 22.51 6.87 -5.87
CA ARG A 24 21.39 6.70 -4.93
C ARG A 24 21.80 5.68 -3.87
N ASP A 25 21.51 5.96 -2.61
CA ASP A 25 21.71 5.05 -1.49
C ASP A 25 20.70 5.42 -0.41
N GLU A 26 19.68 4.59 -0.18
CA GLU A 26 18.60 4.93 0.74
C GLU A 26 18.13 3.71 1.53
N THR A 27 17.49 3.97 2.67
CA THR A 27 16.78 2.96 3.45
C THR A 27 15.30 3.30 3.46
N ASN A 28 14.47 2.43 2.88
CA ASN A 28 13.02 2.55 2.87
C ASN A 28 12.42 1.68 3.98
N LEU A 29 11.52 2.25 4.78
CA LEU A 29 10.71 1.53 5.76
C LEU A 29 9.23 1.63 5.38
N MET A 30 8.56 0.48 5.37
CA MET A 30 7.11 0.38 5.16
C MET A 30 6.49 -0.50 6.23
N TRP A 31 5.43 -0.03 6.86
CA TRP A 31 4.62 -0.84 7.77
C TRP A 31 3.13 -0.55 7.59
N ASN A 32 2.32 -1.53 7.95
CA ASN A 32 0.87 -1.43 7.97
C ASN A 32 0.31 -1.84 9.35
N LEU A 33 -0.76 -1.18 9.77
CA LEU A 33 -1.54 -1.51 10.95
C LEU A 33 -3.00 -1.40 10.60
N ASP A 34 -3.70 -2.54 10.65
CA ASP A 34 -5.07 -2.61 10.14
C ASP A 34 -6.03 -3.31 11.12
N PRO A 35 -6.42 -2.66 12.24
CA PRO A 35 -7.43 -3.21 13.12
C PRO A 35 -8.76 -3.36 12.36
N TYR A 36 -9.48 -4.43 12.69
CA TYR A 36 -10.73 -4.77 12.05
C TYR A 36 -11.75 -5.22 13.08
N PHE A 37 -13.02 -5.10 12.69
CA PHE A 37 -14.15 -5.58 13.45
C PHE A 37 -15.16 -6.21 12.49
N GLN A 38 -15.66 -7.39 12.84
CA GLN A 38 -16.65 -8.11 12.06
C GLN A 38 -17.71 -8.69 12.99
N THR A 39 -18.96 -8.64 12.54
CA THR A 39 -20.13 -9.15 13.25
C THR A 39 -21.01 -9.93 12.31
N ALA A 40 -21.59 -11.00 12.83
CA ALA A 40 -22.64 -11.77 12.17
C ALA A 40 -23.88 -11.76 13.06
N TRP A 41 -25.03 -11.45 12.48
CA TRP A 41 -26.31 -11.41 13.17
C TRP A 41 -27.32 -12.28 12.44
N GLN A 42 -27.97 -13.18 13.18
CA GLN A 42 -29.18 -13.84 12.71
C GLN A 42 -30.37 -12.92 13.04
N LEU A 43 -30.90 -12.25 12.02
CA LEU A 43 -31.99 -11.29 12.18
C LEU A 43 -33.35 -12.00 12.32
N SER A 44 -33.50 -13.15 11.65
CA SER A 44 -34.63 -14.08 11.78
C SER A 44 -34.21 -15.47 11.30
N ASP A 45 -35.08 -16.49 11.35
CA ASP A 45 -34.74 -17.85 10.89
C ASP A 45 -34.22 -17.90 9.43
N LYS A 46 -34.63 -16.92 8.59
CA LYS A 46 -34.25 -16.86 7.18
C LYS A 46 -33.26 -15.76 6.83
N TRP A 47 -33.08 -14.74 7.68
CA TRP A 47 -32.23 -13.58 7.36
C TRP A 47 -31.00 -13.54 8.25
N SER A 48 -29.83 -13.44 7.63
CA SER A 48 -28.58 -13.14 8.35
C SER A 48 -27.87 -11.94 7.73
N LEU A 49 -27.23 -11.14 8.58
CA LEU A 49 -26.43 -9.98 8.18
C LEU A 49 -25.00 -10.17 8.69
N ASP A 50 -24.05 -10.12 7.78
CA ASP A 50 -22.63 -10.02 8.06
C ASP A 50 -22.17 -8.61 7.76
N ALA A 51 -21.50 -7.97 8.71
CA ALA A 51 -20.97 -6.63 8.55
C ALA A 51 -19.56 -6.56 9.12
N GLY A 52 -18.69 -5.80 8.48
CA GLY A 52 -17.33 -5.61 8.94
C GLY A 52 -16.73 -4.29 8.47
N VAL A 53 -15.72 -3.84 9.21
CA VAL A 53 -14.93 -2.67 8.88
C VAL A 53 -13.47 -2.94 9.22
N ARG A 54 -12.58 -2.52 8.32
CA ARG A 54 -11.14 -2.51 8.54
C ARG A 54 -10.62 -1.07 8.44
N LEU A 55 -9.80 -0.67 9.39
CA LEU A 55 -9.15 0.63 9.43
C LEU A 55 -7.70 0.46 8.99
N SER A 56 -7.41 0.69 7.72
CA SER A 56 -6.05 0.50 7.23
C SER A 56 -5.20 1.74 7.44
N THR A 57 -4.04 1.55 8.06
CA THR A 57 -3.00 2.58 8.18
C THR A 57 -1.72 2.05 7.58
N ILE A 58 -1.18 2.74 6.59
CA ILE A 58 0.06 2.35 5.92
C ILE A 58 1.01 3.54 5.96
N SER A 59 2.22 3.32 6.47
CA SER A 59 3.26 4.34 6.58
C SER A 59 4.45 3.94 5.74
N PHE A 60 4.95 4.92 5.01
CA PHE A 60 6.18 4.88 4.22
C PHE A 60 7.13 5.92 4.78
N ASP A 61 8.40 5.57 4.84
CA ASP A 61 9.48 6.39 5.32
C ASP A 61 10.73 6.02 4.50
N SER A 62 11.48 7.03 4.08
CA SER A 62 12.66 6.89 3.21
C SER A 62 13.75 7.78 3.76
N ASP A 63 14.85 7.17 4.20
CA ASP A 63 16.06 7.84 4.63
C ASP A 63 17.09 7.80 3.50
N ASP A 64 17.42 8.95 2.91
CA ASP A 64 18.45 9.10 1.88
C ASP A 64 19.84 9.27 2.52
N HIS A 65 20.78 8.40 2.12
CA HIS A 65 22.18 8.42 2.53
C HIS A 65 23.08 8.99 1.42
N TYR A 66 22.56 9.22 0.22
CA TYR A 66 23.31 9.74 -0.92
C TYR A 66 23.12 11.25 -1.09
N LEU A 67 23.70 12.03 -0.19
CA LEU A 67 23.46 13.48 -0.11
C LEU A 67 24.13 14.34 -1.22
N ALA A 68 24.79 13.70 -2.19
CA ALA A 68 25.53 14.40 -3.24
C ALA A 68 24.61 15.08 -4.28
N ASN A 69 23.35 14.66 -4.39
CA ASN A 69 22.33 15.25 -5.27
C ASN A 69 21.22 16.01 -4.49
N GLY A 70 21.45 16.31 -3.21
CA GLY A 70 20.43 16.83 -2.29
C GLY A 70 20.01 15.76 -1.28
N ASP A 71 19.01 16.09 -0.45
CA ASP A 71 18.41 15.14 0.48
C ASP A 71 17.02 14.77 -0.05
N ASP A 72 16.89 13.51 -0.46
CA ASP A 72 15.68 12.93 -1.05
C ASP A 72 14.79 12.20 -0.02
N SER A 73 15.10 12.34 1.27
CA SER A 73 14.35 11.71 2.35
C SER A 73 12.89 12.19 2.44
N GLY A 74 12.02 11.37 3.02
CA GLY A 74 10.66 11.78 3.32
C GLY A 74 9.77 10.66 3.84
N ASP A 75 8.58 11.05 4.30
CA ASP A 75 7.57 10.12 4.79
C ASP A 75 6.19 10.36 4.15
N LYS A 76 5.36 9.32 4.13
CA LYS A 76 3.95 9.42 3.74
C LYS A 76 3.11 8.39 4.48
N ARG A 77 1.97 8.83 5.00
CA ARG A 77 0.99 7.96 5.66
C ARG A 77 -0.35 8.01 4.96
N TYR A 78 -0.97 6.83 4.80
CA TYR A 78 -2.31 6.66 4.25
C TYR A 78 -3.22 6.05 5.29
N HIS A 79 -4.45 6.57 5.38
CA HIS A 79 -5.50 6.05 6.23
C HIS A 79 -6.75 5.77 5.40
N GLN A 80 -7.32 4.56 5.52
CA GLN A 80 -8.52 4.19 4.78
C GLN A 80 -9.50 3.36 5.63
N TRP A 81 -10.77 3.73 5.52
CA TRP A 81 -11.89 2.95 6.04
C TRP A 81 -12.38 2.00 4.96
N LEU A 82 -12.39 0.71 5.27
CA LEU A 82 -12.77 -0.37 4.36
C LEU A 82 -14.00 -1.12 4.94
N PRO A 83 -15.21 -0.53 4.83
CA PRO A 83 -16.43 -1.22 5.21
C PRO A 83 -16.82 -2.28 4.17
N ALA A 84 -17.41 -3.37 4.65
CA ALA A 84 -18.06 -4.39 3.86
C ALA A 84 -19.29 -4.94 4.59
N ALA A 85 -20.34 -5.27 3.86
CA ALA A 85 -21.53 -5.90 4.40
C ALA A 85 -22.12 -6.90 3.40
N SER A 86 -22.77 -7.93 3.92
CA SER A 86 -23.47 -8.95 3.15
C SER A 86 -24.77 -9.33 3.86
N LEU A 87 -25.87 -9.24 3.13
CA LEU A 87 -27.17 -9.68 3.59
C LEU A 87 -27.51 -11.01 2.90
N LYS A 88 -27.86 -12.02 3.70
CA LYS A 88 -28.20 -13.37 3.23
C LYS A 88 -29.66 -13.68 3.53
N TYR A 89 -30.31 -14.33 2.58
CA TYR A 89 -31.65 -14.88 2.71
C TYR A 89 -31.65 -16.38 2.41
N ALA A 90 -32.07 -17.17 3.38
CA ALA A 90 -32.33 -18.60 3.23
C ALA A 90 -33.73 -18.80 2.65
N ILE A 91 -33.79 -19.31 1.41
CA ILE A 91 -35.05 -19.63 0.76
C ILE A 91 -35.67 -20.86 1.45
N ASP A 92 -34.84 -21.91 1.60
CA ASP A 92 -35.09 -23.15 2.32
C ASP A 92 -33.76 -23.73 2.87
N ASP A 93 -33.79 -24.92 3.44
CA ASP A 93 -32.62 -25.58 4.05
C ASP A 93 -31.51 -25.93 3.03
N SER A 94 -31.82 -25.92 1.74
CA SER A 94 -30.91 -26.26 0.65
C SER A 94 -30.47 -25.05 -0.20
N TRP A 95 -31.18 -23.92 -0.13
CA TRP A 95 -30.92 -22.73 -0.95
C TRP A 95 -30.75 -21.44 -0.14
N ASN A 96 -29.64 -20.75 -0.39
CA ASN A 96 -29.37 -19.42 0.14
C ASN A 96 -29.04 -18.45 -1.00
N THR A 97 -29.46 -17.20 -0.83
CA THR A 97 -29.09 -16.08 -1.70
C THR A 97 -28.42 -15.00 -0.88
N TYR A 98 -27.55 -14.21 -1.49
CA TYR A 98 -26.85 -13.13 -0.79
C TYR A 98 -26.64 -11.92 -1.69
N LEU A 99 -26.57 -10.76 -1.05
CA LEU A 99 -26.20 -9.50 -1.66
C LEU A 99 -25.09 -8.87 -0.81
N SER A 100 -23.96 -8.55 -1.43
CA SER A 100 -22.79 -8.01 -0.74
C SER A 100 -22.33 -6.71 -1.39
N ALA A 101 -21.84 -5.78 -0.56
CA ALA A 101 -21.21 -4.54 -1.00
C ALA A 101 -20.05 -4.19 -0.06
N GLY A 102 -19.00 -3.59 -0.61
CA GLY A 102 -17.85 -3.16 0.18
C GLY A 102 -16.96 -2.21 -0.59
N LYS A 103 -16.08 -1.51 0.13
CA LYS A 103 -15.10 -0.59 -0.43
C LYS A 103 -13.71 -1.24 -0.42
N GLY A 104 -13.07 -1.30 -1.60
CA GLY A 104 -11.67 -1.69 -1.75
C GLY A 104 -10.72 -0.50 -1.68
N PHE A 105 -9.44 -0.78 -1.44
CA PHE A 105 -8.35 0.19 -1.53
C PHE A 105 -7.07 -0.51 -1.94
N GLU A 106 -6.33 0.12 -2.85
CA GLU A 106 -5.00 -0.30 -3.25
C GLU A 106 -4.02 0.80 -2.84
N THR A 107 -3.01 0.44 -2.05
CA THR A 107 -1.96 1.39 -1.68
C THR A 107 -0.92 1.46 -2.77
N PRO A 108 -0.33 2.64 -3.03
CA PRO A 108 0.81 2.74 -3.91
C PRO A 108 1.97 1.88 -3.42
N THR A 109 2.68 1.26 -4.34
CA THR A 109 3.87 0.46 -4.04
C THR A 109 5.06 1.36 -3.66
N ILE A 110 6.05 0.80 -2.95
CA ILE A 110 7.33 1.49 -2.65
C ILE A 110 7.98 2.03 -3.94
N THR A 111 7.89 1.26 -5.03
CA THR A 111 8.46 1.66 -6.32
C THR A 111 7.73 2.86 -6.92
N GLU A 112 6.41 2.92 -6.84
CA GLU A 112 5.62 4.07 -7.34
C GLU A 112 5.85 5.33 -6.50
N LEU A 113 5.94 5.19 -5.18
CA LEU A 113 6.34 6.28 -4.28
C LEU A 113 7.76 6.78 -4.55
N SER A 114 8.63 5.99 -5.18
CA SER A 114 10.00 6.42 -5.46
C SER A 114 10.23 7.08 -6.83
N ASN A 115 9.20 7.14 -7.66
CA ASN A 115 9.27 7.74 -8.99
C ASN A 115 8.35 8.97 -9.04
N ARG A 116 8.95 10.16 -9.08
CA ARG A 116 8.20 11.41 -9.24
C ARG A 116 7.91 11.70 -10.72
N PRO A 117 6.70 12.13 -11.07
CA PRO A 117 6.33 12.46 -12.45
C PRO A 117 7.05 13.72 -12.99
N ASP A 118 7.62 14.56 -12.10
CA ASP A 118 8.40 15.75 -12.46
C ASP A 118 9.87 15.43 -12.79
N GLY A 119 10.26 14.16 -12.78
CA GLY A 119 11.64 13.71 -13.05
C GLY A 119 12.64 14.10 -11.96
N LYS A 120 12.16 14.66 -10.82
CA LYS A 120 13.00 14.95 -9.67
C LYS A 120 13.22 13.70 -8.83
N SER A 121 14.25 13.75 -8.00
CA SER A 121 14.57 12.73 -7.04
C SER A 121 13.71 12.85 -5.76
N GLY A 122 13.71 11.82 -4.92
CA GLY A 122 12.88 11.73 -3.70
C GLY A 122 11.47 11.15 -3.89
N LEU A 123 10.68 11.14 -2.80
CA LEU A 123 9.37 10.52 -2.79
C LEU A 123 8.31 11.29 -3.61
N ASN A 124 7.48 10.54 -4.32
CA ASN A 124 6.26 10.98 -4.97
C ASN A 124 5.14 11.11 -3.93
N LEU A 125 5.12 12.28 -3.29
CA LEU A 125 4.15 12.61 -2.25
C LEU A 125 2.81 13.11 -2.82
N GLY A 126 2.67 13.22 -4.14
CA GLY A 126 1.49 13.77 -4.82
C GLY A 126 1.76 15.14 -5.42
#